data_AF-A0AAD1Z835-F1
#
_entry.id   AF-A0AAD1Z835-F1
#
_cell.length_a   1.000
_cell.length_b   1.000
_cell.length_c   1.000
_cell.angle_alpha   90.00
_cell.angle_beta   90.00
_cell.angle_gamma   90.00
#
_symmetry.space_group_name_H-M   'P 1'
#
loop_
_entity.id
_entity.type
_entity.pdbx_description
1 polymer ?
#
loop_
_entity_poly.entity_id
_entity_poly.type
_entity_poly.pdbx_seq_one_letter_code
_entity_poly.pdbx_strand_id
1 'polypeptide(L)'
;MITTGLILHTYPVSRILLSSSTLATLSYTLTIFNQARNPTIFLFNTLISSFVQKEYTHAAFSLYITIFSHPTLKPNNYTYPSLFKACGSHQWLKHGRALHGHVLKFLDTPYDNFVQASLLNFYSRCGKVGISRYFFDQIVEPDLASWNSILSAYMRNATIPLLADACNFGGNASLSMEVLNMFSRMQQSFVKPNEVTLVELISACANLGALNQGTWAHAYVLEDGVLDPETTVVSIFPSPMHYAGPTEVQWHAKVWINAQGRTSTSLFWTQLAEPSTREKRFV
;
A
#
# COMPACT_ATOMS: atom_id res chain seq x y z
N MET A 1 -10.31 -7.11 40.66
CA MET A 1 -11.24 -7.05 39.51
C MET A 1 -12.60 -7.66 39.83
N ILE A 2 -12.65 -8.91 40.32
CA ILE A 2 -13.89 -9.54 40.82
C ILE A 2 -14.36 -8.90 42.14
N THR A 3 -13.42 -8.55 43.02
CA THR A 3 -13.69 -7.96 44.33
C THR A 3 -14.18 -6.51 44.30
N THR A 4 -14.01 -5.80 43.18
CA THR A 4 -14.26 -4.35 43.08
C THR A 4 -15.48 -3.97 42.23
N GLY A 5 -16.20 -4.93 41.63
CA GLY A 5 -17.39 -4.67 40.81
C GLY A 5 -17.14 -3.94 39.48
N LEU A 6 -15.91 -3.50 39.20
CA LEU A 6 -15.52 -2.74 37.99
C LEU A 6 -15.78 -3.49 36.67
N ILE A 7 -15.91 -4.82 36.69
CA ILE A 7 -16.32 -5.66 35.54
C ILE A 7 -17.75 -5.37 35.06
N LEU A 8 -18.60 -4.82 35.94
CA LEU A 8 -20.00 -4.52 35.62
C LEU A 8 -20.14 -3.26 34.74
N HIS A 9 -19.10 -2.43 34.65
CA HIS A 9 -19.10 -1.20 33.87
C HIS A 9 -18.25 -1.35 32.61
N THR A 10 -18.83 -0.99 31.47
CA THR A 10 -18.24 -1.14 30.13
C THR A 10 -16.98 -0.28 29.91
N TYR A 11 -16.87 0.87 30.57
CA TYR A 11 -15.75 1.80 30.41
C TYR A 11 -14.44 1.36 31.11
N PRO A 12 -14.44 0.92 32.39
CA PRO A 12 -13.26 0.31 33.01
C PRO A 12 -12.79 -0.94 32.26
N VAL A 13 -13.74 -1.79 31.85
CA VAL A 13 -13.44 -3.01 31.08
C VAL A 13 -12.80 -2.67 29.73
N SER A 14 -13.26 -1.62 29.03
CA SER A 14 -12.67 -1.21 27.76
C SER A 14 -11.25 -0.67 27.92
N ARG A 15 -10.96 0.08 28.98
CA ARG A 15 -9.60 0.59 29.27
C ARG A 15 -8.64 -0.54 29.65
N ILE A 16 -9.12 -1.51 30.42
CA ILE A 16 -8.34 -2.71 30.78
C ILE A 16 -8.08 -3.55 29.51
N LEU A 17 -9.09 -3.79 28.68
CA LEU A 17 -8.94 -4.52 27.42
C LEU A 17 -7.99 -3.82 26.44
N LEU A 18 -8.05 -2.49 26.34
CA LEU A 18 -7.07 -1.70 25.58
C LEU A 18 -5.64 -1.91 26.12
N SER A 19 -5.45 -1.85 27.45
CA SER A 19 -4.14 -2.06 28.08
C SER A 19 -3.64 -3.51 28.01
N SER A 20 -4.54 -4.49 28.01
CA SER A 20 -4.18 -5.91 27.92
C SER A 20 -4.00 -6.35 26.48
N SER A 21 -4.66 -5.71 25.52
CA SER A 21 -4.51 -6.01 24.10
C SER A 21 -3.08 -5.77 23.60
N THR A 22 -2.35 -4.83 24.21
CA THR A 22 -0.95 -4.53 23.87
C THR A 22 0.05 -5.46 24.56
N LEU A 23 -0.28 -6.06 25.72
CA LEU A 23 0.67 -6.79 26.58
C LEU A 23 0.34 -8.28 26.83
N ALA A 24 -0.89 -8.72 26.58
CA ALA A 24 -1.38 -10.05 26.99
C ALA A 24 -1.65 -11.01 25.83
N THR A 25 -1.68 -12.30 26.16
CA THR A 25 -2.03 -13.42 25.27
C THR A 25 -3.51 -13.38 24.85
N LEU A 26 -3.82 -14.00 23.71
CA LEU A 26 -5.19 -14.11 23.17
C LEU A 26 -6.17 -14.68 24.22
N SER A 27 -5.74 -15.70 24.97
CA SER A 27 -6.55 -16.37 25.99
C SER A 27 -6.95 -15.43 27.12
N TYR A 28 -6.03 -14.63 27.65
CA TYR A 28 -6.32 -13.67 28.73
C TYR A 28 -7.27 -12.55 28.29
N THR A 29 -7.11 -12.09 27.04
CA THR A 29 -7.99 -11.05 26.48
C THR A 29 -9.43 -11.56 26.33
N LEU A 30 -9.59 -12.80 25.85
CA LEU A 30 -10.90 -13.43 25.71
C LEU A 30 -11.56 -13.78 27.05
N THR A 31 -10.78 -14.16 28.08
CA THR A 31 -11.35 -14.44 29.41
C THR A 31 -11.92 -13.17 30.05
N ILE A 32 -11.24 -12.03 29.94
CA ILE A 32 -11.77 -10.74 30.41
C ILE A 32 -13.03 -10.36 29.61
N PHE A 33 -13.00 -10.52 28.29
CA PHE A 33 -14.15 -10.19 27.45
C PHE A 33 -15.39 -11.02 27.80
N ASN A 34 -15.24 -12.34 28.00
CA ASN A 34 -16.32 -13.23 28.37
C ASN A 34 -16.92 -12.94 29.75
N GLN A 35 -16.22 -12.18 30.60
CA GLN A 35 -16.75 -11.71 31.89
C GLN A 35 -17.65 -10.47 31.73
N ALA A 36 -17.65 -9.79 30.59
CA ALA A 36 -18.51 -8.65 30.33
C ALA A 36 -19.96 -9.11 30.07
N ARG A 37 -20.89 -8.78 30.98
CA ARG A 37 -22.31 -9.15 30.85
C ARG A 37 -23.01 -8.51 29.64
N ASN A 38 -22.62 -7.30 29.25
CA ASN A 38 -23.22 -6.52 28.18
C ASN A 38 -22.12 -5.85 27.32
N PRO A 39 -21.43 -6.60 26.45
CA PRO A 39 -20.38 -6.02 25.62
C PRO A 39 -20.96 -5.01 24.62
N THR A 40 -20.36 -3.83 24.52
CA THR A 40 -20.75 -2.81 23.54
C THR A 40 -20.07 -3.06 22.20
N ILE A 41 -20.63 -2.52 21.11
CA ILE A 41 -19.98 -2.57 19.78
C ILE A 41 -18.54 -1.98 19.81
N PHE A 42 -18.31 -1.00 20.67
CA PHE A 42 -16.98 -0.43 20.88
C PHE A 42 -15.97 -1.47 21.41
N LEU A 43 -16.38 -2.31 22.37
CA LEU A 43 -15.55 -3.41 22.88
C LEU A 43 -15.25 -4.44 21.79
N PHE A 44 -16.24 -4.79 20.98
CA PHE A 44 -16.03 -5.68 19.83
C PHE A 44 -15.02 -5.08 18.85
N ASN A 45 -15.21 -3.83 18.43
CA ASN A 45 -14.30 -3.16 17.49
C ASN A 45 -12.87 -3.04 18.02
N THR A 46 -12.72 -2.79 19.32
CA THR A 46 -11.42 -2.76 20.00
C THR A 46 -10.72 -4.12 19.92
N LEU A 47 -11.45 -5.21 20.18
CA LEU A 47 -10.87 -6.56 20.11
C LEU A 47 -10.60 -7.02 18.69
N ILE A 48 -11.51 -6.74 17.76
CA ILE A 48 -11.32 -7.02 16.33
C ILE A 48 -10.04 -6.32 15.85
N SER A 49 -9.91 -5.01 16.07
CA SER A 49 -8.72 -4.27 15.63
C SER A 49 -7.43 -4.80 16.27
N SER A 50 -7.46 -5.15 17.56
CA SER A 50 -6.31 -5.78 18.23
C SER A 50 -5.94 -7.15 17.64
N PHE A 51 -6.93 -8.02 17.40
CA PHE A 51 -6.68 -9.34 16.83
C PHE A 51 -6.14 -9.24 15.41
N VAL A 52 -6.62 -8.28 14.63
CA VAL A 52 -6.09 -8.01 13.29
C VAL A 52 -4.65 -7.51 13.34
N GLN A 53 -4.28 -6.67 14.31
CA GLN A 53 -2.87 -6.25 14.50
C GLN A 53 -1.94 -7.42 14.85
N LYS A 54 -2.43 -8.43 15.58
CA LYS A 54 -1.68 -9.65 15.93
C LYS A 54 -1.84 -10.79 14.92
N GLU A 55 -2.40 -10.50 13.75
CA GLU A 55 -2.64 -11.47 12.66
C GLU A 55 -3.56 -12.66 13.04
N TYR A 56 -4.37 -12.53 14.10
CA TYR A 56 -5.37 -13.51 14.51
C TYR A 56 -6.68 -13.34 13.72
N THR A 57 -6.60 -13.40 12.39
CA THR A 57 -7.72 -13.11 11.48
C THR A 57 -8.94 -14.00 11.73
N HIS A 58 -8.75 -15.31 11.98
CA HIS A 58 -9.86 -16.21 12.31
C HIS A 58 -10.59 -15.79 13.59
N ALA A 59 -9.86 -15.40 14.63
CA ALA A 59 -10.45 -14.94 15.89
C ALA A 59 -11.21 -13.61 15.71
N ALA A 60 -10.68 -12.70 14.90
CA ALA A 60 -11.35 -11.43 14.56
C ALA A 60 -12.70 -11.69 13.86
N PHE A 61 -12.74 -12.62 12.89
CA PHE A 61 -13.98 -12.99 12.20
C PHE A 61 -14.95 -13.75 13.11
N SER A 62 -14.46 -14.62 13.98
CA SER A 62 -15.31 -15.28 14.99
C SER A 62 -15.99 -14.26 15.90
N LEU A 63 -15.25 -13.25 16.37
CA LEU A 63 -15.77 -12.18 17.22
C LEU A 63 -16.73 -11.23 16.45
N TYR A 64 -16.52 -11.04 15.15
CA TYR A 64 -17.47 -10.33 14.30
C TYR A 64 -18.81 -11.07 14.16
N ILE A 65 -18.77 -12.39 13.98
CA ILE A 65 -19.98 -13.20 13.83
C ILE A 65 -20.83 -13.15 15.11
N THR A 66 -20.22 -13.13 16.29
CA THR A 66 -20.95 -13.06 17.57
C THR A 66 -21.66 -11.73 17.79
N ILE A 67 -21.32 -10.66 17.07
CA ILE A 67 -22.07 -9.39 17.10
C ILE A 67 -23.54 -9.64 16.72
N PHE A 68 -23.79 -10.46 15.69
CA PHE A 68 -25.14 -10.73 15.20
C PHE A 68 -25.98 -11.60 16.14
N SER A 69 -25.34 -12.28 17.11
CA SER A 69 -26.06 -13.00 18.16
C SER A 69 -26.63 -12.07 19.24
N HIS A 70 -26.21 -10.79 19.26
CA HIS A 70 -26.70 -9.80 20.22
C HIS A 70 -27.84 -8.98 19.60
N PRO A 71 -29.02 -8.88 20.24
CA PRO A 71 -30.22 -8.30 19.63
C PRO A 71 -30.11 -6.79 19.35
N THR A 72 -29.27 -6.07 20.08
CA THR A 72 -29.14 -4.61 20.00
C THR A 72 -27.87 -4.14 19.30
N LEU A 73 -26.95 -5.05 18.94
CA LEU A 73 -25.67 -4.69 18.35
C LEU A 73 -25.73 -4.81 16.83
N LYS A 74 -25.11 -3.85 16.16
CA LYS A 74 -24.91 -3.87 14.72
C LYS A 74 -23.46 -3.47 14.42
N PRO A 75 -22.81 -4.12 13.44
CA PRO A 75 -21.55 -3.64 12.91
C PRO A 75 -21.70 -2.20 12.39
N ASN A 76 -20.63 -1.42 12.49
CA ASN A 76 -20.63 -0.02 12.07
C ASN A 76 -19.38 0.32 11.24
N ASN A 77 -19.24 1.60 10.91
CA ASN A 77 -18.13 2.16 10.14
C ASN A 77 -16.73 1.96 10.78
N TYR A 78 -16.63 1.52 12.03
CA TYR A 78 -15.35 1.12 12.65
C TYR A 78 -15.09 -0.39 12.61
N THR A 79 -16.15 -1.20 12.48
CA THR A 79 -16.05 -2.66 12.42
C THR A 79 -15.43 -3.11 11.10
N TYR A 80 -15.96 -2.61 9.98
CA TYR A 80 -15.60 -3.06 8.64
C TYR A 80 -14.15 -2.72 8.24
N PRO A 81 -13.64 -1.49 8.46
CA PRO A 81 -12.25 -1.19 8.10
C PRO A 81 -11.23 -2.10 8.77
N SER A 82 -11.45 -2.44 10.05
CA SER A 82 -10.59 -3.36 10.79
C SER A 82 -10.57 -4.75 10.17
N LEU A 83 -11.74 -5.27 9.78
CA LEU A 83 -11.85 -6.59 9.15
C LEU A 83 -11.30 -6.61 7.71
N PHE A 84 -11.49 -5.53 6.94
CA PHE A 84 -10.88 -5.40 5.61
C PHE A 84 -9.35 -5.42 5.65
N LYS A 85 -8.74 -4.79 6.67
CA LYS A 85 -7.30 -4.86 6.90
C LYS A 85 -6.81 -6.31 7.06
N ALA A 86 -7.59 -7.14 7.74
CA ALA A 86 -7.33 -8.56 7.94
C ALA A 86 -7.48 -9.38 6.65
N CYS A 87 -8.38 -8.96 5.75
CA CYS A 87 -8.63 -9.64 4.47
C CYS A 87 -7.68 -9.28 3.34
N GLY A 88 -6.70 -8.39 3.55
CA GLY A 88 -5.84 -7.92 2.46
C GLY A 88 -4.79 -8.93 1.96
N SER A 89 -4.94 -10.23 2.25
CA SER A 89 -4.17 -11.30 1.62
C SER A 89 -5.08 -12.15 0.73
N HIS A 90 -4.50 -12.76 -0.31
CA HIS A 90 -5.27 -13.48 -1.34
C HIS A 90 -6.16 -14.60 -0.77
N GLN A 91 -5.71 -15.25 0.31
CA GLN A 91 -6.45 -16.33 1.00
C GLN A 91 -7.81 -15.86 1.56
N TRP A 92 -7.94 -14.57 1.87
CA TRP A 92 -9.14 -14.01 2.50
C TRP A 92 -10.03 -13.22 1.54
N LEU A 93 -9.72 -13.20 0.24
CA LEU A 93 -10.50 -12.49 -0.78
C LEU A 93 -11.99 -12.85 -0.77
N LYS A 94 -12.33 -14.14 -0.61
CA LYS A 94 -13.74 -14.58 -0.53
C LYS A 94 -14.46 -13.98 0.68
N HIS A 95 -13.81 -13.96 1.84
CA HIS A 95 -14.35 -13.39 3.08
C HIS A 95 -14.48 -11.87 2.98
N GLY A 96 -13.49 -11.18 2.42
CA GLY A 96 -13.56 -9.73 2.22
C GLY A 96 -14.66 -9.33 1.23
N ARG A 97 -14.92 -10.11 0.17
CA ARG A 97 -16.08 -9.87 -0.71
C ARG A 97 -17.43 -10.07 0.01
N ALA A 98 -17.55 -11.12 0.83
CA ALA A 98 -18.74 -11.31 1.64
C ALA A 98 -18.93 -10.14 2.64
N LEU A 99 -17.84 -9.66 3.23
CA LEU A 99 -17.83 -8.50 4.11
C LEU A 99 -18.27 -7.21 3.40
N HIS A 100 -17.83 -6.99 2.16
CA HIS A 100 -18.32 -5.89 1.34
C HIS A 100 -19.84 -6.00 1.09
N GLY A 101 -20.36 -7.21 0.85
CA GLY A 101 -21.83 -7.41 0.81
C GLY A 101 -22.54 -7.01 2.11
N HIS A 102 -21.91 -7.21 3.26
CA HIS A 102 -22.44 -6.73 4.54
C HIS A 102 -22.37 -5.21 4.66
N VAL A 103 -21.32 -4.55 4.17
CA VAL A 103 -21.26 -3.08 4.10
C VAL A 103 -22.45 -2.54 3.30
N LEU A 104 -22.69 -3.08 2.11
CA LEU A 104 -23.82 -2.68 1.25
C LEU A 104 -25.18 -2.88 1.94
N LYS A 105 -25.30 -3.91 2.79
CA LYS A 105 -26.54 -4.27 3.47
C LYS A 105 -26.80 -3.46 4.74
N PHE A 106 -25.76 -3.12 5.50
CA PHE A 106 -25.89 -2.63 6.87
C PHE A 106 -25.42 -1.19 7.08
N LEU A 107 -24.65 -0.62 6.16
CA LEU A 107 -24.25 0.79 6.23
C LEU A 107 -25.05 1.63 5.23
N ASP A 108 -25.40 2.83 5.66
CA ASP A 108 -26.05 3.82 4.83
C ASP A 108 -25.06 4.48 3.86
N THR A 109 -25.57 4.92 2.70
CA THR A 109 -24.81 5.69 1.72
C THR A 109 -25.11 7.19 1.87
N PRO A 110 -24.14 8.09 1.57
CA PRO A 110 -22.77 7.80 1.14
C PRO A 110 -21.91 7.23 2.28
N TYR A 111 -20.98 6.33 1.93
CA TYR A 111 -20.03 5.79 2.91
C TYR A 111 -19.05 6.86 3.37
N ASP A 112 -18.64 6.79 4.64
CA ASP A 112 -17.58 7.65 5.13
C ASP A 112 -16.22 7.32 4.46
N ASN A 113 -15.31 8.29 4.51
CA ASN A 113 -14.00 8.16 3.88
C ASN A 113 -13.20 6.98 4.43
N PHE A 114 -13.40 6.59 5.69
CA PHE A 114 -12.70 5.45 6.31
C PHE A 114 -13.13 4.12 5.72
N VAL A 115 -14.44 3.92 5.53
CA VAL A 115 -15.00 2.74 4.88
C VAL A 115 -14.56 2.69 3.41
N GLN A 116 -14.65 3.81 2.69
CA GLN A 116 -14.20 3.90 1.29
C GLN A 116 -12.70 3.57 1.15
N ALA A 117 -11.83 4.19 1.96
CA ALA A 117 -10.40 3.93 1.96
C ALA A 117 -10.07 2.48 2.32
N SER A 118 -10.82 1.87 3.24
CA SER A 118 -10.63 0.46 3.61
C SER A 118 -11.02 -0.50 2.49
N LEU A 119 -12.09 -0.20 1.74
CA LEU A 119 -12.51 -0.96 0.56
C LEU A 119 -11.50 -0.82 -0.58
N LEU A 120 -11.03 0.41 -0.84
CA LEU A 120 -9.94 0.70 -1.76
C LEU A 120 -8.71 -0.15 -1.43
N ASN A 121 -8.22 -0.10 -0.19
CA ASN A 121 -7.03 -0.83 0.23
C ASN A 121 -7.23 -2.37 0.20
N PHE A 122 -8.43 -2.85 0.52
CA PHE A 122 -8.74 -4.27 0.41
C PHE A 122 -8.67 -4.76 -1.04
N TYR A 123 -9.33 -4.05 -1.97
CA TYR A 123 -9.35 -4.43 -3.37
C TYR A 123 -8.00 -4.23 -4.06
N SER A 124 -7.21 -3.23 -3.65
CA SER A 124 -5.86 -2.99 -4.20
C SER A 124 -4.93 -4.16 -3.90
N ARG A 125 -4.88 -4.58 -2.63
CA ARG A 125 -4.07 -5.72 -2.17
C ARG A 125 -4.51 -7.05 -2.78
N CYS A 126 -5.78 -7.16 -3.17
CA CYS A 126 -6.33 -8.31 -3.87
C CYS A 126 -6.11 -8.31 -5.40
N GLY A 127 -5.44 -7.29 -5.94
CA GLY A 127 -5.18 -7.17 -7.37
C GLY A 127 -6.42 -6.81 -8.20
N LYS A 128 -7.46 -6.23 -7.59
CA LYS A 128 -8.68 -5.81 -8.30
C LYS A 128 -8.63 -4.30 -8.57
N VAL A 129 -7.73 -3.90 -9.46
CA VAL A 129 -7.42 -2.49 -9.74
C VAL A 129 -8.64 -1.67 -10.19
N GLY A 130 -9.51 -2.20 -11.05
CA GLY A 130 -10.71 -1.48 -11.51
C GLY A 130 -11.68 -1.16 -10.37
N ILE A 131 -11.90 -2.10 -9.44
CA ILE A 131 -12.75 -1.88 -8.25
C ILE A 131 -12.06 -0.90 -7.29
N SER A 132 -10.74 -1.02 -7.14
CA SER A 132 -9.94 -0.10 -6.33
C SER A 132 -10.10 1.33 -6.84
N ARG A 133 -9.98 1.52 -8.16
CA ARG A 133 -10.13 2.83 -8.81
C ARG A 133 -11.53 3.41 -8.58
N TYR A 134 -12.58 2.60 -8.70
CA TYR A 134 -13.95 3.02 -8.42
C TYR A 134 -14.14 3.58 -6.99
N PHE A 135 -13.51 2.97 -5.98
CA PHE A 135 -13.56 3.51 -4.61
C PHE A 135 -12.67 4.73 -4.44
N PHE A 136 -11.49 4.75 -5.07
CA PHE A 136 -10.61 5.91 -5.04
C PHE A 136 -11.30 7.18 -5.57
N ASP A 137 -11.98 7.09 -6.72
CA ASP A 137 -12.63 8.24 -7.36
C ASP A 137 -13.85 8.75 -6.57
N GLN A 138 -14.34 8.02 -5.56
CA GLN A 138 -15.40 8.47 -4.66
C GLN A 138 -14.92 9.20 -3.41
N ILE A 139 -13.61 9.16 -3.11
CA ILE A 139 -13.04 9.82 -1.95
C ILE A 139 -12.81 11.30 -2.32
N VAL A 140 -13.49 12.21 -1.63
CA VAL A 140 -13.47 13.67 -1.93
C VAL A 140 -12.08 14.28 -1.67
N GLU A 141 -11.35 13.76 -0.69
CA GLU A 141 -10.00 14.20 -0.34
C GLU A 141 -9.14 12.97 0.01
N PRO A 142 -8.54 12.30 -0.98
CA PRO A 142 -7.76 11.09 -0.73
C PRO A 142 -6.50 11.42 0.07
N ASP A 143 -6.31 10.72 1.18
CA ASP A 143 -5.09 10.81 1.98
C ASP A 143 -3.92 10.08 1.30
N LEU A 144 -2.71 10.28 1.84
CA LEU A 144 -1.49 9.65 1.32
C LEU A 144 -1.60 8.12 1.25
N ALA A 145 -2.30 7.50 2.22
CA ALA A 145 -2.52 6.06 2.23
C ALA A 145 -3.41 5.61 1.05
N SER A 146 -4.45 6.37 0.71
CA SER A 146 -5.32 6.11 -0.43
C SER A 146 -4.58 6.27 -1.75
N TRP A 147 -3.75 7.31 -1.89
CA TRP A 147 -2.87 7.51 -3.07
C TRP A 147 -1.89 6.36 -3.25
N ASN A 148 -1.18 5.98 -2.19
CA ASN A 148 -0.26 4.85 -2.24
C ASN A 148 -0.98 3.54 -2.56
N SER A 149 -2.18 3.33 -1.99
CA SER A 149 -2.98 2.14 -2.27
C SER A 149 -3.33 2.00 -3.75
N ILE A 150 -3.72 3.08 -4.43
CA ILE A 150 -4.09 3.02 -5.84
C ILE A 150 -2.86 2.92 -6.76
N LEU A 151 -1.77 3.64 -6.46
CA LEU A 151 -0.52 3.57 -7.23
C LEU A 151 0.07 2.14 -7.18
N SER A 152 0.18 1.57 -5.98
CA SER A 152 0.61 0.18 -5.81
C SER A 152 -0.33 -0.81 -6.49
N ALA A 153 -1.63 -0.54 -6.55
CA ALA A 153 -2.57 -1.41 -7.27
C ALA A 153 -2.24 -1.47 -8.76
N TYR A 154 -2.00 -0.33 -9.39
CA TYR A 154 -1.65 -0.26 -10.81
C TYR A 154 -0.30 -0.93 -11.08
N MET A 155 0.74 -0.58 -10.33
CA MET A 155 2.08 -1.13 -10.54
C MET A 155 2.15 -2.65 -10.33
N ARG A 156 1.52 -3.18 -9.28
CA ARG A 156 1.48 -4.64 -9.05
C ARG A 156 0.78 -5.41 -10.17
N ASN A 157 -0.19 -4.79 -10.85
CA ASN A 157 -0.86 -5.41 -12.00
C ASN A 157 -0.07 -5.20 -13.30
N ALA A 158 0.75 -4.13 -13.40
CA ALA A 158 1.64 -3.90 -14.53
C ALA A 158 2.79 -4.93 -14.59
N THR A 159 3.29 -5.37 -13.43
CA THR A 159 4.42 -6.32 -13.34
C THR A 159 4.03 -7.77 -13.55
N ILE A 160 2.73 -8.11 -13.55
CA ILE A 160 2.23 -9.48 -13.77
C ILE A 160 1.61 -9.54 -15.18
N PRO A 161 2.32 -10.06 -16.21
CA PRO A 161 1.88 -10.00 -17.60
C PRO A 161 0.51 -10.65 -17.84
N LEU A 162 0.20 -11.73 -17.11
CA LEU A 162 -1.07 -12.46 -17.21
C LEU A 162 -2.29 -11.68 -16.65
N LEU A 163 -2.08 -10.64 -15.84
CA LEU A 163 -3.15 -9.83 -15.26
C LEU A 163 -3.38 -8.53 -16.04
N ALA A 164 -2.39 -8.07 -16.81
CA ALA A 164 -2.50 -6.82 -17.55
C ALA A 164 -3.62 -6.86 -18.62
N ASP A 165 -3.80 -8.00 -19.28
CA ASP A 165 -4.86 -8.21 -20.29
C ASP A 165 -6.24 -8.38 -19.66
N ALA A 166 -6.31 -8.86 -18.42
CA ALA A 166 -7.57 -9.07 -17.70
C ALA A 166 -8.20 -7.77 -17.18
N CYS A 167 -7.46 -6.66 -17.18
CA CYS A 167 -7.89 -5.40 -16.58
C CYS A 167 -8.66 -4.46 -17.52
N ASN A 168 -8.99 -4.85 -18.76
CA ASN A 168 -9.52 -3.97 -19.82
C ASN A 168 -8.64 -2.74 -20.12
N PHE A 169 -7.39 -2.71 -19.64
CA PHE A 169 -6.49 -1.57 -19.80
C PHE A 169 -5.56 -1.67 -21.02
N GLY A 170 -5.59 -2.74 -21.82
CA GLY A 170 -4.77 -2.81 -23.04
C GLY A 170 -3.27 -3.06 -22.80
N GLY A 171 -2.91 -3.73 -21.69
CA GLY A 171 -1.55 -4.21 -21.42
C GLY A 171 -0.80 -3.48 -20.30
N ASN A 172 0.43 -3.94 -20.02
CA ASN A 172 1.28 -3.48 -18.91
C ASN A 172 1.73 -2.00 -19.03
N ALA A 173 2.02 -1.55 -20.25
CA ALA A 173 2.42 -0.16 -20.53
C ALA A 173 1.28 0.81 -20.18
N SER A 174 0.04 0.42 -20.44
CA SER A 174 -1.13 1.22 -20.06
C SER A 174 -1.28 1.38 -18.54
N LEU A 175 -1.04 0.31 -17.78
CA LEU A 175 -1.10 0.37 -16.31
C LEU A 175 0.04 1.21 -15.71
N SER A 176 1.25 1.14 -16.26
CA SER A 176 2.36 2.02 -15.84
C SER A 176 2.07 3.48 -16.19
N MET A 177 1.36 3.74 -17.31
CA MET A 177 0.96 5.10 -17.69
C MET A 177 -0.10 5.65 -16.73
N GLU A 178 -1.04 4.82 -16.27
CA GLU A 178 -1.99 5.20 -15.24
C GLU A 178 -1.29 5.60 -13.92
N VAL A 179 -0.16 4.98 -13.57
CA VAL A 179 0.62 5.39 -12.39
C VAL A 179 1.14 6.81 -12.55
N LEU A 180 1.68 7.17 -13.73
CA LEU A 180 2.12 8.53 -14.01
C LEU A 180 0.96 9.54 -13.99
N ASN A 181 -0.21 9.16 -14.52
CA ASN A 181 -1.41 9.99 -14.51
C ASN A 181 -1.92 10.22 -13.08
N MET A 182 -2.03 9.15 -12.29
CA MET A 182 -2.44 9.21 -10.88
C MET A 182 -1.45 10.04 -10.06
N PHE A 183 -0.15 9.89 -10.31
CA PHE A 183 0.88 10.70 -9.68
C PHE A 183 0.71 12.20 -9.99
N SER A 184 0.43 12.56 -11.24
CA SER A 184 0.15 13.96 -11.60
C SER A 184 -1.08 14.50 -10.87
N ARG A 185 -2.15 13.70 -10.75
CA ARG A 185 -3.35 14.08 -9.96
C ARG A 185 -3.03 14.26 -8.47
N MET A 186 -2.15 13.42 -7.91
CA MET A 186 -1.68 13.55 -6.52
C MET A 186 -0.96 14.88 -6.29
N GLN A 187 -0.06 15.25 -7.22
CA GLN A 187 0.66 16.54 -7.17
C GLN A 187 -0.30 17.73 -7.25
N GLN A 188 -1.31 17.67 -8.12
CA GLN A 188 -2.35 18.71 -8.23
C GLN A 188 -3.21 18.81 -6.97
N SER A 189 -3.31 17.72 -6.20
CA SER A 189 -4.00 17.68 -4.91
C SER A 189 -3.12 18.12 -3.74
N PHE A 190 -1.89 18.58 -4.01
CA PHE A 190 -0.90 19.04 -3.02
C PHE A 190 -0.54 18.00 -1.94
N VAL A 191 -0.75 16.71 -2.22
CA VAL A 191 -0.32 15.63 -1.31
C VAL A 191 1.14 15.31 -1.60
N LYS A 192 2.00 15.43 -0.57
CA LYS A 192 3.44 15.15 -0.71
C LYS A 192 3.69 13.65 -0.93
N PRO A 193 4.45 13.27 -1.97
CA PRO A 193 4.93 11.90 -2.16
C PRO A 193 5.78 11.43 -0.98
N ASN A 194 5.69 10.14 -0.65
CA ASN A 194 6.61 9.50 0.28
C ASN A 194 7.41 8.40 -0.43
N GLU A 195 8.24 7.68 0.33
CA GLU A 195 9.06 6.58 -0.16
C GLU A 195 8.25 5.58 -1.00
N VAL A 196 7.08 5.17 -0.49
CA VAL A 196 6.19 4.24 -1.19
C VAL A 196 5.72 4.82 -2.52
N THR A 197 5.30 6.09 -2.54
CA THR A 197 4.91 6.77 -3.78
C THR A 197 6.04 6.78 -4.81
N LEU A 198 7.26 7.09 -4.36
CA LEU A 198 8.43 7.23 -5.25
C LEU A 198 8.86 5.89 -5.84
N VAL A 199 8.83 4.81 -5.07
CA VAL A 199 9.14 3.46 -5.58
C VAL A 199 8.18 3.07 -6.72
N GLU A 200 6.88 3.34 -6.57
CA GLU A 200 5.90 3.05 -7.62
C GLU A 200 6.12 3.94 -8.86
N LEU A 201 6.42 5.22 -8.66
CA LEU A 201 6.73 6.16 -9.74
C LEU A 201 7.98 5.74 -10.52
N ILE A 202 9.07 5.43 -9.82
CA ILE A 202 10.34 4.99 -10.42
C ILE A 202 10.13 3.72 -11.23
N SER A 203 9.37 2.76 -10.68
CA SER A 203 9.06 1.51 -11.37
C SER A 203 8.24 1.74 -12.64
N ALA A 204 7.27 2.67 -12.61
CA ALA A 204 6.52 3.07 -13.79
C ALA A 204 7.43 3.74 -14.84
N CYS A 205 8.35 4.60 -14.41
CA CYS A 205 9.32 5.25 -15.29
C CYS A 205 10.24 4.24 -15.97
N ALA A 206 10.75 3.26 -15.23
CA ALA A 206 11.59 2.19 -15.78
C ALA A 206 10.83 1.35 -16.81
N ASN A 207 9.56 1.02 -16.55
CA ASN A 207 8.72 0.27 -17.49
C ASN A 207 8.42 1.03 -18.79
N LEU A 208 8.34 2.35 -18.74
CA LEU A 208 7.92 3.20 -19.86
C LEU A 208 9.07 3.94 -20.55
N GLY A 209 10.27 3.96 -19.96
CA GLY A 209 11.33 4.89 -20.35
C GLY A 209 10.94 6.35 -20.13
N ALA A 210 10.14 6.66 -19.10
CA ALA A 210 9.61 8.00 -18.86
C ALA A 210 10.64 8.92 -18.19
N LEU A 211 11.62 9.39 -18.99
CA LEU A 211 12.78 10.15 -18.51
C LEU A 211 12.38 11.39 -17.72
N ASN A 212 11.44 12.19 -18.20
CA ASN A 212 11.08 13.46 -17.56
C ASN A 212 10.59 13.24 -16.12
N GLN A 213 9.69 12.28 -15.91
CA GLN A 213 9.17 11.92 -14.60
C GLN A 213 10.27 11.29 -13.72
N GLY A 214 11.15 10.48 -14.30
CA GLY A 214 12.33 9.95 -13.61
C GLY A 214 13.28 11.05 -13.12
N THR A 215 13.55 12.07 -13.95
CA THR A 215 14.38 13.21 -13.54
C THR A 215 13.77 14.01 -12.40
N TRP A 216 12.44 14.19 -12.43
CA TRP A 216 11.71 14.85 -11.35
C TRP A 216 11.83 14.05 -10.05
N ALA A 217 11.62 12.73 -10.09
CA ALA A 217 11.72 11.86 -8.93
C ALA A 217 13.13 11.89 -8.31
N HIS A 218 14.16 11.84 -9.15
CA HIS A 218 15.55 11.95 -8.70
C HIS A 218 15.85 13.30 -8.02
N ALA A 219 15.40 14.41 -8.60
CA ALA A 219 15.55 15.73 -7.98
C ALA A 219 14.81 15.81 -6.63
N TYR A 220 13.58 15.29 -6.57
CA TYR A 220 12.80 15.24 -5.33
C TYR A 220 13.52 14.45 -4.23
N VAL A 221 14.12 13.31 -4.56
CA VAL A 221 14.88 12.48 -3.61
C VAL A 221 16.11 13.21 -3.08
N LEU A 222 16.82 13.96 -3.93
CA LEU A 222 17.97 14.77 -3.51
C LEU A 222 17.59 15.91 -2.56
N GLU A 223 16.41 16.50 -2.75
CA GLU A 223 15.94 17.62 -1.94
C GLU A 223 15.32 17.17 -0.60
N ASP A 224 14.50 16.11 -0.62
CA ASP A 224 13.70 15.67 0.53
C ASP A 224 14.35 14.52 1.31
N GLY A 225 15.36 13.84 0.75
CA GLY A 225 16.14 12.79 1.42
C GLY A 225 15.35 11.52 1.74
N VAL A 226 14.23 11.29 1.06
CA VAL A 226 13.26 10.21 1.35
C VAL A 226 13.75 8.83 0.88
N LEU A 227 14.65 8.79 -0.10
CA LEU A 227 15.29 7.59 -0.65
C LEU A 227 16.79 7.84 -0.84
N ASP A 228 17.55 6.78 -1.07
CA ASP A 228 18.94 6.93 -1.49
C ASP A 228 19.00 7.35 -2.99
N PRO A 229 19.69 8.46 -3.34
CA PRO A 229 19.74 8.94 -4.71
C PRO A 229 20.42 7.98 -5.69
N GLU A 230 21.48 7.28 -5.28
CA GLU A 230 22.23 6.39 -6.17
C GLU A 230 21.39 5.16 -6.57
N THR A 231 20.72 4.54 -5.60
CA THR A 231 19.77 3.44 -5.85
C THR A 231 18.57 3.90 -6.67
N THR A 232 18.12 5.15 -6.53
CA THR A 232 17.04 5.74 -7.34
C THR A 232 17.44 5.84 -8.82
N VAL A 233 18.66 6.28 -9.13
CA VAL A 233 19.16 6.33 -10.51
C VAL A 233 19.23 4.94 -11.12
N VAL A 234 19.79 3.97 -10.39
CA VAL A 234 19.91 2.59 -10.88
C VAL A 234 18.53 1.95 -11.09
N SER A 235 17.53 2.25 -10.26
CA SER A 235 16.19 1.67 -10.39
C SER A 235 15.36 2.28 -11.51
N ILE A 236 15.54 3.57 -11.83
CA ILE A 236 14.96 4.17 -13.05
C ILE A 236 15.64 3.59 -14.30
N PHE A 237 16.93 3.25 -14.21
CA PHE A 237 17.78 2.78 -15.31
C PHE A 237 18.49 1.45 -14.98
N PRO A 238 17.77 0.32 -14.88
CA PRO A 238 18.34 -0.93 -14.36
C PRO A 238 19.49 -1.52 -15.19
N SER A 239 19.74 -1.05 -16.41
CA SER A 239 21.03 -1.17 -17.15
C SER A 239 21.00 -0.41 -18.50
N PRO A 240 22.14 0.09 -19.04
CA PRO A 240 22.18 0.91 -20.27
C PRO A 240 21.91 0.24 -21.62
N MET A 241 21.43 -1.00 -21.72
CA MET A 241 21.78 -1.83 -22.91
C MET A 241 20.66 -2.53 -23.69
N HIS A 242 19.41 -2.06 -23.66
CA HIS A 242 18.43 -2.55 -24.65
C HIS A 242 17.66 -1.50 -25.43
N TYR A 243 17.57 -0.25 -24.97
CA TYR A 243 16.74 0.77 -25.62
C TYR A 243 17.30 2.20 -25.64
N ALA A 244 18.50 2.46 -25.12
CA ALA A 244 18.97 3.81 -24.88
C ALA A 244 19.43 4.56 -26.15
N GLY A 245 18.76 5.67 -26.45
CA GLY A 245 19.20 6.68 -27.42
C GLY A 245 20.25 7.64 -26.82
N PRO A 246 20.91 8.47 -27.65
CA PRO A 246 22.04 9.32 -27.24
C PRO A 246 21.75 10.31 -26.10
N THR A 247 20.49 10.67 -25.86
CA THR A 247 20.05 11.55 -24.76
C THR A 247 20.18 10.91 -23.37
N GLU A 248 20.03 9.59 -23.27
CA GLU A 248 20.07 8.87 -21.98
C GLU A 248 21.52 8.69 -21.50
N VAL A 249 22.44 8.41 -22.42
CA VAL A 249 23.90 8.41 -22.16
C VAL A 249 24.38 9.77 -21.69
N GLN A 250 23.90 10.85 -22.33
CA GLN A 250 24.21 12.22 -21.91
C GLN A 250 23.64 12.56 -20.54
N TRP A 251 22.49 11.98 -20.17
CA TRP A 251 21.90 12.19 -18.86
C TRP A 251 22.69 11.47 -17.76
N HIS A 252 23.02 10.18 -17.94
CA HIS A 252 23.90 9.45 -17.03
C HIS A 252 25.25 10.16 -16.85
N ALA A 253 25.84 10.67 -17.94
CA ALA A 253 27.07 11.46 -17.88
C ALA A 253 26.91 12.75 -17.08
N LYS A 254 25.84 13.53 -17.31
CA LYS A 254 25.58 14.78 -16.56
C LYS A 254 25.28 14.55 -15.09
N VAL A 255 24.52 13.51 -14.76
CA VAL A 255 24.20 13.15 -13.37
C VAL A 255 25.45 12.68 -12.64
N TRP A 256 26.28 11.85 -13.27
CA TRP A 256 27.59 11.46 -12.72
C TRP A 256 28.52 12.65 -12.52
N ILE A 257 28.61 13.57 -13.48
CA ILE A 257 29.41 14.80 -13.36
C ILE A 257 28.92 15.65 -12.18
N ASN A 258 27.61 15.79 -12.01
CA ASN A 258 27.03 16.56 -10.89
C ASN A 258 27.19 15.85 -9.53
N ALA A 259 27.13 14.52 -9.50
CA ALA A 259 27.37 13.72 -8.29
C ALA A 259 28.86 13.72 -7.88
N GLN A 260 29.77 13.70 -8.85
CA GLN A 260 31.23 13.75 -8.64
C GLN A 260 31.76 15.12 -8.23
N GLY A 261 30.91 16.16 -8.17
CA GLY A 261 31.24 17.44 -7.53
C GLY A 261 31.59 17.32 -6.03
N ARG A 262 31.52 16.12 -5.42
CA ARG A 262 31.93 15.88 -4.04
C ARG A 262 33.02 14.83 -3.80
N THR A 263 33.48 14.01 -4.76
CA THR A 263 34.67 13.15 -4.55
C THR A 263 35.21 12.52 -5.85
N SER A 264 36.47 12.86 -6.18
CA SER A 264 37.52 12.10 -6.90
C SER A 264 37.15 11.20 -8.11
N THR A 265 37.56 11.64 -9.31
CA THR A 265 37.21 11.13 -10.66
C THR A 265 38.23 10.14 -11.30
N SER A 266 38.90 9.26 -10.55
CA SER A 266 40.06 8.53 -11.12
C SER A 266 39.84 7.07 -11.57
N LEU A 267 38.77 6.36 -11.18
CA LEU A 267 38.79 4.88 -11.21
C LEU A 267 37.87 4.18 -12.22
N PHE A 268 36.97 4.86 -12.92
CA PHE A 268 36.01 4.19 -13.81
C PHE A 268 36.37 4.24 -15.31
N TRP A 269 37.02 5.31 -15.78
CA TRP A 269 37.40 5.44 -17.19
C TRP A 269 38.47 4.44 -17.64
N THR A 270 39.29 3.94 -16.71
CA THR A 270 40.30 2.91 -17.00
C THR A 270 39.70 1.53 -17.25
N GLN A 271 38.47 1.24 -16.81
CA GLN A 271 37.80 -0.04 -17.09
C GLN A 271 36.95 -0.05 -18.36
N LEU A 272 36.51 1.12 -18.84
CA LEU A 272 35.73 1.23 -20.09
C LEU A 272 36.61 1.52 -21.33
N ALA A 273 37.88 1.88 -21.14
CA ALA A 273 38.79 2.26 -22.21
C ALA A 273 39.76 1.13 -22.64
N GLU A 274 39.50 -0.14 -22.34
CA GLU A 274 40.16 -1.25 -23.02
C GLU A 274 39.41 -1.58 -24.32
N PRO A 275 39.96 -1.25 -25.51
CA PRO A 275 39.40 -1.70 -26.77
C PRO A 275 39.69 -3.20 -26.87
N SER A 276 38.64 -3.98 -27.14
CA SER A 276 38.71 -5.39 -27.47
C SER A 276 39.70 -5.67 -28.61
N THR A 277 40.94 -6.03 -28.27
CA THR A 277 41.90 -6.62 -29.20
C THR A 277 41.59 -8.12 -29.34
N ARG A 278 40.59 -8.42 -30.18
CA ARG A 278 40.60 -9.69 -30.93
C ARG A 278 40.38 -9.39 -32.40
N GLU A 279 41.52 -9.14 -33.05
CA GLU A 279 41.65 -9.22 -34.50
C GLU A 279 41.12 -10.56 -35.02
N LYS A 280 40.45 -10.43 -36.16
CA LYS A 280 40.11 -11.49 -37.10
C LYS A 280 41.34 -12.37 -37.38
N ARG A 281 41.17 -13.68 -37.35
CA ARG A 281 41.86 -14.57 -38.31
C ARG A 281 40.82 -15.39 -39.06
N PHE A 282 40.69 -15.04 -40.32
CA PHE A 282 40.35 -15.95 -41.40
C PHE A 282 41.43 -17.06 -41.43
N VAL A 283 41.02 -18.33 -41.31
CA VAL A 283 41.02 -19.41 -42.32
C VAL A 283 40.19 -20.55 -41.73
#